data_AF-A0A1M6VRI2-F1
#
_entry.id   AF-A0A1M6VRI2-F1
#
_cell.length_a   1.000
_cell.length_b   1.000
_cell.length_c   1.000
_cell.angle_alpha   90.00
_cell.angle_beta   90.00
_cell.angle_gamma   90.00
#
_symmetry.space_group_name_H-M   'P 1'
#
loop_
_entity.id
_entity.type
_entity.pdbx_description
1 polymer ?
#
loop_
_entity_poly.entity_id
_entity_poly.type
_entity_poly.pdbx_seq_one_letter_code
_entity_poly.pdbx_strand_id
1 'polypeptide(L)'
;MITKNLNVILILFFQMMSLTAFSQKKAELNSLLDKNNEFVFPQTASKISKALNTKTVYYEDANDEKYAKWLPKSGLEVYCSIGNDDVVNEIFFDVADDKVSIIEGLPYNLALNKTTLQESKTKFKKYNAEHEKLGEDTSFSGGSKLIFKNGKYYTTLIFDNKDLLKFIGITTELVPAGAG
;
A
#
# COMPACT_ATOMS: atom_id res chain seq x y z
N MET A 1 12.21 -49.87 -2.85
CA MET A 1 10.99 -49.17 -2.36
C MET A 1 11.27 -47.73 -1.89
N ILE A 2 12.51 -47.35 -1.54
CA ILE A 2 12.87 -46.04 -0.99
C ILE A 2 12.86 -44.90 -2.03
N THR A 3 13.27 -45.16 -3.28
CA THR A 3 13.33 -44.17 -4.37
C THR A 3 11.97 -43.65 -4.84
N LYS A 4 10.92 -44.48 -4.73
CA LYS A 4 9.55 -44.11 -5.16
C LYS A 4 8.91 -43.06 -4.23
N ASN A 5 9.18 -43.13 -2.93
CA ASN A 5 8.67 -42.17 -1.95
C ASN A 5 9.41 -40.83 -2.00
N LEU A 6 10.71 -40.83 -2.29
CA LEU A 6 11.50 -39.59 -2.40
C LEU A 6 11.04 -38.73 -3.59
N ASN A 7 10.72 -39.36 -4.73
CA ASN A 7 10.20 -38.66 -5.90
C ASN A 7 8.83 -38.03 -5.64
N VAL A 8 7.95 -38.70 -4.89
CA VAL A 8 6.61 -38.17 -4.54
C VAL A 8 6.72 -36.95 -3.63
N ILE A 9 7.60 -36.98 -2.63
CA ILE A 9 7.86 -35.85 -1.73
C ILE A 9 8.43 -34.67 -2.52
N LEU A 10 9.37 -34.92 -3.45
CA LEU A 10 9.97 -33.89 -4.27
C LEU A 10 8.94 -33.24 -5.22
N ILE A 11 8.06 -34.04 -5.83
CA ILE A 11 6.98 -33.54 -6.70
C ILE A 11 5.98 -32.68 -5.91
N LEU A 12 5.57 -33.11 -4.70
CA LEU A 12 4.70 -32.33 -3.81
C LEU A 12 5.36 -31.01 -3.38
N PHE A 13 6.67 -31.00 -3.13
CA PHE A 13 7.42 -29.80 -2.78
C PHE A 13 7.52 -28.81 -3.95
N PHE A 14 7.81 -29.30 -5.16
CA PHE A 14 7.81 -28.46 -6.37
C PHE A 14 6.41 -27.93 -6.73
N GLN A 15 5.36 -28.73 -6.53
CA GLN A 15 3.98 -28.28 -6.71
C GLN A 15 3.62 -27.18 -5.71
N MET A 16 4.02 -27.29 -4.43
CA MET A 16 3.82 -26.22 -3.45
C MET A 16 4.62 -24.94 -3.78
N MET A 17 5.85 -25.06 -4.30
CA MET A 17 6.62 -23.89 -4.75
C MET A 17 5.94 -23.19 -5.95
N SER A 18 5.37 -23.94 -6.90
CA SER A 18 4.72 -23.39 -8.09
C SER A 18 3.46 -22.56 -7.79
N LEU A 19 2.80 -22.79 -6.64
CA LEU A 19 1.60 -22.05 -6.22
C LEU A 19 1.91 -20.69 -5.57
N THR A 20 3.18 -20.41 -5.28
CA THR A 20 3.61 -19.18 -4.57
C THR A 20 4.40 -18.20 -5.44
N ALA A 21 4.42 -18.41 -6.77
CA ALA A 21 5.05 -17.51 -7.72
C ALA A 21 4.26 -16.19 -7.91
N PHE A 22 3.79 -15.58 -6.82
CA PHE A 22 3.50 -14.15 -6.83
C PHE A 22 4.83 -13.43 -6.99
N SER A 23 4.96 -12.66 -8.07
CA SER A 23 6.11 -11.78 -8.25
C SER A 23 6.14 -10.76 -7.11
N GLN A 24 6.96 -11.02 -6.09
CA GLN A 24 7.24 -10.06 -5.03
C GLN A 24 8.01 -8.88 -5.64
N LYS A 25 7.39 -7.70 -5.61
CA LYS A 25 8.00 -6.45 -6.09
C LYS A 25 8.33 -5.59 -4.89
N LYS A 26 9.50 -4.96 -4.87
CA LYS A 26 9.86 -3.97 -3.86
C LYS A 26 9.56 -2.57 -4.41
N ALA A 27 8.82 -1.78 -3.66
CA ALA A 27 8.65 -0.37 -3.92
C ALA A 27 9.98 0.35 -3.71
N GLU A 28 10.41 1.16 -4.68
CA GLU A 28 11.67 1.92 -4.61
C GLU A 28 11.51 3.20 -3.77
N LEU A 29 10.94 3.08 -2.57
CA LEU A 29 10.58 4.22 -1.71
C LEU A 29 11.68 4.61 -0.71
N ASN A 30 12.79 3.88 -0.62
CA ASN A 30 13.77 4.02 0.48
C ASN A 30 14.24 5.47 0.72
N SER A 31 14.39 6.29 -0.33
CA SER A 31 14.81 7.69 -0.20
C SER A 31 13.71 8.65 0.29
N LEU A 32 12.47 8.18 0.34
CA LEU A 32 11.29 8.91 0.82
C LEU A 32 10.89 8.49 2.24
N LEU A 33 11.55 7.47 2.80
CA LEU A 33 11.29 6.96 4.14
C LEU A 33 12.36 7.41 5.13
N ASP A 34 11.98 7.57 6.40
CA ASP A 34 12.92 7.81 7.49
C ASP A 34 13.51 6.50 8.03
N LYS A 35 14.34 6.60 9.08
CA LYS A 35 14.96 5.43 9.75
C LYS A 35 13.95 4.47 10.40
N ASN A 36 12.72 4.92 10.65
CA ASN A 36 11.63 4.13 11.20
C ASN A 36 10.72 3.56 10.09
N ASN A 37 11.09 3.75 8.82
CA ASN A 37 10.30 3.45 7.62
C ASN A 37 9.03 4.28 7.48
N GLU A 38 8.94 5.45 8.10
CA GLU A 38 7.80 6.37 7.96
C GLU A 38 7.99 7.25 6.73
N PHE A 39 6.92 7.57 6.01
CA PHE A 39 7.00 8.48 4.86
C PHE A 39 7.34 9.89 5.35
N VAL A 40 8.41 10.47 4.81
CA VAL A 40 8.88 11.81 5.18
C VAL A 40 8.10 12.83 4.38
N PHE A 41 7.53 13.82 5.07
CA PHE A 41 6.87 14.98 4.46
C PHE A 41 7.55 16.29 4.90
N PRO A 42 7.39 17.39 4.14
CA PRO A 42 6.80 17.42 2.79
C PRO A 42 7.73 16.78 1.75
N GLN A 43 7.15 16.33 0.63
CA GLN A 43 7.92 15.92 -0.56
C GLN A 43 7.62 16.85 -1.75
N THR A 44 8.30 16.60 -2.85
CA THR A 44 7.99 17.22 -4.15
C THR A 44 7.71 16.15 -5.18
N ALA A 45 6.88 16.45 -6.17
CA ALA A 45 6.61 15.54 -7.28
C ALA A 45 7.89 15.04 -7.98
N SER A 46 8.91 15.90 -8.09
CA SER A 46 10.22 15.56 -8.65
C SER A 46 10.98 14.52 -7.82
N LYS A 47 11.00 14.66 -6.48
CA LYS A 47 11.65 13.68 -5.59
C LYS A 47 10.95 12.32 -5.65
N ILE A 48 9.62 12.31 -5.69
CA ILE A 48 8.82 11.08 -5.79
C ILE A 48 9.10 10.39 -7.13
N SER A 49 9.07 11.14 -8.24
CA SER A 49 9.40 10.62 -9.57
C SER A 49 10.77 9.95 -9.63
N LYS A 50 11.77 10.60 -9.02
CA LYS A 50 13.14 10.09 -8.97
C LYS A 50 13.24 8.80 -8.16
N ALA A 51 12.55 8.72 -7.02
CA ALA A 51 12.54 7.53 -6.18
C ALA A 51 11.84 6.36 -6.88
N LEU A 52 10.68 6.61 -7.49
CA LEU A 52 9.89 5.58 -8.18
C LEU A 52 10.41 5.24 -9.59
N ASN A 53 11.43 5.94 -10.06
CA ASN A 53 11.96 5.82 -11.42
C ASN A 53 10.84 5.86 -12.50
N THR A 54 9.91 6.80 -12.33
CA THR A 54 8.78 6.98 -13.25
C THR A 54 8.41 8.46 -13.34
N LYS A 55 7.81 8.85 -14.46
CA LYS A 55 7.38 10.24 -14.68
C LYS A 55 6.08 10.50 -13.93
N THR A 56 5.93 11.73 -13.43
CA THR A 56 4.64 12.23 -12.94
C THR A 56 3.62 12.32 -14.07
N VAL A 57 2.40 11.87 -13.80
CA VAL A 57 1.21 12.18 -14.60
C VAL A 57 0.38 13.16 -13.78
N TYR A 58 0.20 14.38 -14.29
CA TYR A 58 -0.64 15.39 -13.67
C TYR A 58 -2.06 15.33 -14.23
N TYR A 59 -3.05 15.55 -13.37
CA TYR A 59 -4.45 15.65 -13.76
C TYR A 59 -5.19 16.59 -12.78
N GLU A 60 -6.37 17.05 -13.19
CA GLU A 60 -7.24 17.89 -12.38
C GLU A 60 -8.59 17.18 -12.21
N ASP A 61 -9.21 17.34 -11.04
CA ASP A 61 -10.59 16.89 -10.83
C ASP A 61 -11.62 17.93 -11.27
N ALA A 62 -12.90 17.65 -11.03
CA ALA A 62 -13.99 18.55 -11.41
C ALA A 62 -14.02 19.88 -10.63
N ASN A 63 -13.21 20.02 -9.56
CA ASN A 63 -13.08 21.21 -8.73
C ASN A 63 -11.75 21.95 -8.99
N ASP A 64 -11.08 21.66 -10.11
CA ASP A 64 -9.76 22.19 -10.47
C ASP A 64 -8.65 21.87 -9.45
N GLU A 65 -8.86 20.87 -8.57
CA GLU A 65 -7.83 20.40 -7.66
C GLU A 65 -6.80 19.59 -8.45
N LYS A 66 -5.52 19.93 -8.26
CA LYS A 66 -4.41 19.31 -8.98
C LYS A 66 -3.94 18.06 -8.28
N TYR A 67 -3.73 17.03 -9.06
CA TYR A 67 -3.23 15.75 -8.58
C TYR A 67 -2.02 15.31 -9.39
N ALA A 68 -1.22 14.47 -8.76
CA ALA A 68 -0.14 13.74 -9.39
C ALA A 68 -0.32 12.25 -9.17
N LYS A 69 0.02 11.47 -10.19
CA LYS A 69 0.02 10.02 -10.17
C LYS A 69 1.32 9.46 -10.75
N TRP A 70 1.77 8.37 -10.16
CA TRP A 70 2.94 7.60 -10.59
C TRP A 70 2.58 6.12 -10.67
N LEU A 71 2.94 5.49 -11.79
CA LEU A 71 2.77 4.07 -12.01
C LEU A 71 4.11 3.43 -12.42
N PRO A 72 5.01 3.15 -11.46
CA PRO A 72 6.23 2.39 -11.72
C PRO A 72 5.95 0.97 -12.24
N LYS A 73 6.97 0.36 -12.86
CA LYS A 73 6.91 -1.02 -13.38
C LYS A 73 6.63 -2.08 -12.30
N SER A 74 6.79 -1.75 -11.03
CA SER A 74 6.44 -2.61 -9.90
C SER A 74 4.93 -2.90 -9.81
N GLY A 75 4.08 -2.09 -10.46
CA GLY A 75 2.63 -2.18 -10.34
C GLY A 75 2.06 -1.45 -9.12
N LEU A 76 2.92 -0.75 -8.36
CA LEU A 76 2.49 0.18 -7.33
C LEU A 76 1.87 1.39 -8.03
N GLU A 77 0.68 1.77 -7.62
CA GLU A 77 0.10 3.06 -7.93
C GLU A 77 0.35 4.00 -6.74
N VAL A 78 0.89 5.18 -7.03
CA VAL A 78 1.08 6.24 -6.03
C VAL A 78 0.39 7.48 -6.55
N TYR A 79 -0.39 8.14 -5.70
CA TYR A 79 -1.05 9.39 -6.07
C TYR A 79 -1.22 10.31 -4.86
N CYS A 80 -1.44 11.60 -5.12
CA CYS A 80 -1.68 12.63 -4.12
C CYS A 80 -2.29 13.88 -4.75
N SER A 81 -2.96 14.71 -3.96
CA SER A 81 -3.12 16.12 -4.31
C SER A 81 -1.77 16.82 -4.35
N ILE A 82 -1.68 17.88 -5.16
CA ILE A 82 -0.49 18.71 -5.34
C ILE A 82 -0.81 20.13 -4.90
N GLY A 83 -0.08 20.61 -3.89
CA GLY A 83 -0.12 21.99 -3.47
C GLY A 83 0.71 22.92 -4.36
N ASN A 84 0.83 24.17 -3.96
CA ASN A 84 1.73 25.14 -4.61
C ASN A 84 3.17 24.60 -4.68
N ASP A 85 3.88 24.95 -5.75
CA ASP A 85 5.28 24.55 -6.00
C ASP A 85 5.52 23.02 -5.99
N ASP A 86 4.53 22.24 -6.44
CA ASP A 86 4.58 20.77 -6.50
C ASP A 86 4.80 20.09 -5.13
N VAL A 87 4.41 20.77 -4.05
CA VAL A 87 4.54 20.26 -2.68
C VAL A 87 3.50 19.20 -2.39
N VAL A 88 3.97 18.08 -1.82
CA VAL A 88 3.18 16.92 -1.44
C VAL A 88 3.14 16.81 0.09
N ASN A 89 1.94 16.88 0.65
CA ASN A 89 1.68 16.77 2.10
C ASN A 89 0.83 15.56 2.49
N GLU A 90 0.32 14.85 1.49
CA GLU A 90 -0.39 13.59 1.62
C GLU A 90 0.09 12.63 0.54
N ILE A 91 -0.13 11.33 0.74
CA ILE A 91 0.26 10.32 -0.23
C ILE A 91 -0.64 9.09 -0.09
N PHE A 92 -0.99 8.50 -1.22
CA PHE A 92 -1.80 7.29 -1.30
C PHE A 92 -1.05 6.22 -2.08
N PHE A 93 -1.21 4.97 -1.66
CA PHE A 93 -0.61 3.79 -2.26
C PHE A 93 -1.68 2.73 -2.47
N ASP A 94 -1.81 2.25 -3.69
CA ASP A 94 -2.64 1.09 -4.05
C ASP A 94 -1.92 0.24 -5.12
N VAL A 95 -2.52 -0.88 -5.51
CA VAL A 95 -2.07 -1.67 -6.65
C VAL A 95 -2.88 -1.26 -7.87
N ALA A 96 -2.19 -1.01 -8.98
CA ALA A 96 -2.89 -0.70 -10.22
C ALA A 96 -3.85 -1.83 -10.60
N ASP A 97 -5.07 -1.44 -11.01
CA ASP A 97 -6.11 -2.34 -11.51
C ASP A 97 -5.51 -3.32 -12.51
N ASP A 98 -5.83 -4.61 -12.36
CA ASP A 98 -5.33 -5.77 -13.11
C ASP A 98 -4.15 -6.55 -12.49
N LYS A 99 -3.51 -6.07 -11.41
CA LYS A 99 -2.34 -6.76 -10.81
C LYS A 99 -2.62 -7.36 -9.43
N VAL A 100 -2.34 -8.65 -9.28
CA VAL A 100 -2.37 -9.35 -7.98
C VAL A 100 -0.97 -9.43 -7.35
N SER A 101 -0.09 -8.48 -7.63
CA SER A 101 1.31 -8.54 -7.18
C SER A 101 1.43 -8.18 -5.70
N ILE A 102 2.31 -8.87 -4.98
CA ILE A 102 2.74 -8.46 -3.64
C ILE A 102 3.72 -7.30 -3.80
N ILE A 103 3.44 -6.17 -3.14
CA ILE A 103 4.29 -4.98 -3.18
C ILE A 103 4.81 -4.69 -1.79
N GLU A 104 6.10 -4.90 -1.57
CA GLU A 104 6.80 -4.69 -0.29
C GLU A 104 7.54 -3.35 -0.25
N GLY A 105 8.07 -2.98 0.92
CA GLY A 105 8.89 -1.78 1.08
C GLY A 105 8.09 -0.49 1.17
N LEU A 106 6.84 -0.58 1.60
CA LEU A 106 5.93 0.55 1.82
C LEU A 106 6.14 1.16 3.20
N PRO A 107 5.58 2.35 3.47
CA PRO A 107 5.66 2.97 4.79
C PRO A 107 5.29 2.00 5.92
N TYR A 108 5.97 2.16 7.05
CA TYR A 108 5.92 1.28 8.20
C TYR A 108 6.34 -0.16 7.90
N ASN A 109 7.10 -0.41 6.83
CA ASN A 109 7.46 -1.76 6.36
C ASN A 109 6.22 -2.64 6.15
N LEU A 110 5.19 -2.07 5.51
CA LEU A 110 3.98 -2.78 5.11
C LEU A 110 4.15 -3.35 3.69
N ALA A 111 3.24 -4.26 3.32
CA ALA A 111 3.17 -4.80 1.98
C ALA A 111 1.72 -4.95 1.49
N LEU A 112 1.40 -4.38 0.32
CA LEU A 112 0.10 -4.60 -0.34
C LEU A 112 -0.01 -6.07 -0.78
N ASN A 113 -1.23 -6.61 -0.71
CA ASN A 113 -1.57 -8.00 -0.97
C ASN A 113 -0.86 -9.03 -0.08
N LYS A 114 -0.27 -8.61 1.04
CA LYS A 114 0.47 -9.50 1.97
C LYS A 114 0.25 -9.18 3.44
N THR A 115 0.38 -7.93 3.85
CA THR A 115 0.19 -7.57 5.26
C THR A 115 -1.25 -7.80 5.69
N THR A 116 -1.44 -8.42 6.85
CA THR A 116 -2.78 -8.77 7.35
C THR A 116 -3.35 -7.72 8.31
N LEU A 117 -4.68 -7.70 8.47
CA LEU A 117 -5.36 -6.88 9.47
C LEU A 117 -4.83 -7.16 10.88
N GLN A 118 -4.63 -8.43 11.24
CA GLN A 118 -4.19 -8.82 12.58
C GLN A 118 -2.74 -8.39 12.88
N GLU A 119 -1.85 -8.52 11.89
CA GLU A 119 -0.48 -7.99 11.96
C GLU A 119 -0.51 -6.48 12.20
N SER A 120 -1.33 -5.75 11.44
CA SER A 120 -1.46 -4.30 11.54
C SER A 120 -2.02 -3.85 12.89
N LYS A 121 -3.08 -4.51 13.39
CA LYS A 121 -3.62 -4.26 14.74
C LYS A 121 -2.57 -4.42 15.83
N THR A 122 -1.74 -5.45 15.71
CA THR A 122 -0.65 -5.71 16.67
C THR A 122 0.42 -4.62 16.57
N LYS A 123 0.86 -4.30 15.35
CA LYS A 123 1.92 -3.32 15.06
C LYS A 123 1.56 -1.91 15.50
N PHE A 124 0.30 -1.51 15.26
CA PHE A 124 -0.18 -0.15 15.50
C PHE A 124 -0.98 -0.01 16.81
N LYS A 125 -1.00 -1.03 17.66
CA LYS A 125 -1.65 -0.99 18.98
C LYS A 125 -1.23 0.22 19.83
N LYS A 126 0.05 0.60 19.76
CA LYS A 126 0.60 1.76 20.49
C LYS A 126 -0.01 3.12 20.07
N TYR A 127 -0.65 3.18 18.91
CA TYR A 127 -1.28 4.39 18.38
C TYR A 127 -2.81 4.42 18.61
N ASN A 128 -3.36 3.50 19.43
CA ASN A 128 -4.79 3.36 19.65
C ASN A 128 -5.58 3.27 18.33
N ALA A 129 -5.09 2.45 17.41
CA ALA A 129 -5.67 2.34 16.07
C ALA A 129 -7.16 1.94 16.12
N GLU A 130 -7.99 2.71 15.42
CA GLU A 130 -9.43 2.49 15.29
C GLU A 130 -9.69 1.49 14.16
N HIS A 131 -10.52 0.47 14.43
CA HIS A 131 -10.90 -0.55 13.47
C HIS A 131 -12.39 -0.43 13.14
N GLU A 132 -12.70 -0.37 11.85
CA GLU A 132 -14.06 -0.30 11.32
C GLU A 132 -14.24 -1.38 10.24
N LYS A 133 -15.44 -1.98 10.16
CA LYS A 133 -15.83 -2.84 9.04
C LYS A 133 -16.32 -1.97 7.89
N LEU A 134 -15.89 -2.27 6.67
CA LEU A 134 -16.34 -1.54 5.49
C LEU A 134 -17.72 -2.02 5.04
N GLY A 135 -18.53 -1.08 4.55
CA GLY A 135 -19.83 -1.35 3.97
C GLY A 135 -19.74 -2.05 2.62
N GLU A 136 -20.87 -2.61 2.18
CA GLU A 136 -21.02 -3.32 0.90
C GLU A 136 -20.89 -2.40 -0.32
N ASP A 137 -21.02 -1.09 -0.13
CA ASP A 137 -20.98 -0.03 -1.13
C ASP A 137 -19.56 0.53 -1.40
N THR A 138 -18.54 -0.01 -0.73
CA THR A 138 -17.14 0.41 -0.89
C THR A 138 -16.38 -0.45 -1.89
N SER A 139 -15.27 0.07 -2.44
CA SER A 139 -14.38 -0.70 -3.35
C SER A 139 -13.85 -2.01 -2.74
N PHE A 140 -13.88 -2.12 -1.40
CA PHE A 140 -13.46 -3.31 -0.65
C PHE A 140 -14.60 -3.85 0.24
N SER A 141 -15.76 -4.11 -0.36
CA SER A 141 -16.92 -4.70 0.33
C SER A 141 -16.55 -5.88 1.24
N GLY A 142 -17.11 -5.86 2.46
CA GLY A 142 -16.86 -6.85 3.52
C GLY A 142 -15.48 -6.76 4.19
N GLY A 143 -14.64 -5.84 3.69
CA GLY A 143 -13.29 -5.57 4.16
C GLY A 143 -13.23 -4.83 5.50
N SER A 144 -12.09 -4.24 5.78
CA SER A 144 -11.87 -3.50 7.04
C SER A 144 -10.98 -2.29 6.83
N LYS A 145 -11.18 -1.30 7.67
CA LYS A 145 -10.40 -0.09 7.72
C LYS A 145 -9.73 0.02 9.08
N LEU A 146 -8.44 0.34 9.10
CA LEU A 146 -7.69 0.62 10.31
C LEU A 146 -7.11 2.04 10.20
N ILE A 147 -7.45 2.92 11.14
CA ILE A 147 -6.97 4.30 11.16
C ILE A 147 -6.14 4.52 12.42
N PHE A 148 -4.99 5.16 12.29
CA PHE A 148 -4.21 5.61 13.44
C PHE A 148 -3.53 6.95 13.18
N LYS A 149 -3.20 7.65 14.26
CA LYS A 149 -2.50 8.94 14.19
C LYS A 149 -1.07 8.80 14.69
N ASN A 150 -0.12 9.32 13.91
CA ASN A 150 1.29 9.42 14.29
C ASN A 150 1.78 10.86 14.09
N GLY A 151 2.04 11.56 15.20
CA GLY A 151 2.28 13.00 15.16
C GLY A 151 1.08 13.75 14.58
N LYS A 152 1.30 14.49 13.49
CA LYS A 152 0.25 15.25 12.80
C LYS A 152 -0.43 14.48 11.65
N TYR A 153 0.04 13.28 11.32
CA TYR A 153 -0.46 12.53 10.18
C TYR A 153 -1.44 11.45 10.63
N TYR A 154 -2.54 11.34 9.89
CA TYR A 154 -3.45 10.20 9.94
C TYR A 154 -2.98 9.18 8.90
N THR A 155 -2.92 7.91 9.30
CA THR A 155 -2.69 6.80 8.38
C THR A 155 -3.94 5.94 8.33
N THR A 156 -4.47 5.75 7.12
CA THR A 156 -5.60 4.89 6.83
C THR A 156 -5.11 3.65 6.09
N LEU A 157 -5.44 2.48 6.60
CA LEU A 157 -5.17 1.18 5.96
C LEU A 157 -6.49 0.53 5.60
N ILE A 158 -6.66 0.10 4.35
CA ILE A 158 -7.84 -0.67 3.93
C ILE A 158 -7.44 -2.09 3.57
N PHE A 159 -8.22 -3.04 4.05
CA PHE A 159 -8.06 -4.48 3.88
C PHE A 159 -9.28 -5.03 3.13
N ASP A 160 -9.06 -5.99 2.23
CA ASP A 160 -10.15 -6.71 1.57
C ASP A 160 -10.88 -7.69 2.53
N ASN A 161 -11.88 -8.40 2.01
CA ASN A 161 -12.62 -9.43 2.76
C ASN A 161 -11.78 -10.66 3.15
N LYS A 162 -10.54 -10.76 2.70
CA LYS A 162 -9.54 -11.76 3.11
C LYS A 162 -8.54 -11.19 4.13
N ASP A 163 -8.83 -10.01 4.66
CA ASP A 163 -7.99 -9.26 5.61
C ASP A 163 -6.60 -8.93 5.07
N LEU A 164 -6.42 -8.82 3.74
CA LEU A 164 -5.16 -8.43 3.11
C LEU A 164 -5.16 -6.94 2.79
N LEU A 165 -4.06 -6.25 3.14
CA LEU A 165 -3.87 -4.83 2.89
C LEU A 165 -3.92 -4.52 1.40
N LYS A 166 -4.75 -3.56 1.00
CA LYS A 166 -4.91 -3.09 -0.38
C LYS A 166 -4.47 -1.65 -0.55
N PHE A 167 -4.72 -0.84 0.46
CA PHE A 167 -4.51 0.60 0.36
C PHE A 167 -3.84 1.17 1.61
N ILE A 168 -2.98 2.17 1.39
CA ILE A 168 -2.38 3.00 2.43
C ILE A 168 -2.59 4.46 2.05
N GLY A 169 -3.27 5.23 2.89
CA GLY A 169 -3.33 6.68 2.80
C GLY A 169 -2.64 7.33 3.98
N ILE A 170 -1.84 8.37 3.74
CA ILE A 170 -1.21 9.17 4.79
C ILE A 170 -1.53 10.64 4.53
N THR A 171 -2.31 11.26 5.42
CA THR A 171 -2.90 12.59 5.23
C THR A 171 -2.73 13.44 6.47
N THR A 172 -2.87 14.76 6.36
CA THR A 172 -2.91 15.67 7.52
C THR A 172 -4.29 15.77 8.17
N GLU A 173 -5.32 15.36 7.44
CA GLU A 173 -6.72 15.40 7.87
C GLU A 173 -7.34 14.01 7.82
N LEU A 174 -8.31 13.75 8.69
CA LEU A 174 -9.02 12.47 8.70
C LEU A 174 -9.90 12.40 7.44
N VAL A 175 -9.61 11.43 6.57
CA VAL A 175 -10.50 11.15 5.44
C VAL A 175 -11.79 10.51 5.98
N PRO A 176 -12.99 11.04 5.65
CA PRO A 176 -14.26 10.51 6.14
C PRO A 176 -14.46 9.02 5.80
N ALA A 177 -15.23 8.32 6.62
CA ALA A 177 -15.63 6.95 6.32
C ALA A 177 -16.43 6.90 5.01
N GLY A 178 -15.95 6.12 4.03
CA GLY A 178 -16.63 5.92 2.74
C GLY A 178 -15.85 6.43 1.51
N ALA A 179 -14.73 7.14 1.67
CA ALA A 179 -13.83 7.38 0.55
C ALA A 179 -12.91 6.17 0.36
N GLY A 180 -13.27 5.31 -0.61
CA GLY A 180 -12.53 4.12 -1.01
C GLY A 180 -13.21 3.45 -2.18
#